data_AF-A0A843L1L3-F1
#
_entry.id   AF-A0A843L1L3-F1
#
_cell.length_a   1.000
_cell.length_b   1.000
_cell.length_c   1.000
_cell.angle_alpha   90.00
_cell.angle_beta   90.00
_cell.angle_gamma   90.00
#
_symmetry.space_group_name_H-M   'P 1'
#
loop_
_entity.id
_entity.type
_entity.pdbx_description
1 polymer ?
#
loop_
_entity_poly.entity_id
_entity_poly.type
_entity_poly.pdbx_seq_one_letter_code
_entity_poly.pdbx_strand_id
1 'polypeptide(L)' 'MKVCIMCGGEGTRLRPLTFGRPKPCIPIVNKPSIQHLVS' A
#
# COMPACT_ATOMS: atom_id res chain seq x y z
N MET A 1 -20.09 11.83 -1.99
CA MET A 1 -19.42 11.70 -0.68
C MET A 1 -17.92 11.79 -0.85
N LYS A 2 -17.18 12.23 0.17
CA LYS A 2 -15.71 12.27 0.16
C LYS A 2 -15.18 11.31 1.22
N VAL A 3 -14.11 10.59 0.90
CA VAL A 3 -13.42 9.62 1.76
C VAL A 3 -11.92 9.87 1.68
N CYS A 4 -11.21 9.64 2.79
CA CYS A 4 -9.76 9.69 2.88
C CYS A 4 -9.23 8.31 3.32
N ILE A 5 -8.14 7.84 2.71
CA ILE A 5 -7.48 6.58 3.06
C ILE A 5 -6.11 6.91 3.61
N MET A 6 -5.80 6.41 4.81
CA MET A 6 -4.50 6.61 5.43
C MET A 6 -3.45 5.68 4.80
N CYS A 7 -2.53 6.27 4.04
CA CYS A 7 -1.54 5.54 3.23
C CYS A 7 -0.09 5.78 3.66
N GLY A 8 0.13 6.35 4.85
CA GLY A 8 1.47 6.62 5.40
C GLY A 8 2.10 5.44 6.15
N GLY A 9 3.26 5.71 6.75
CA GLY A 9 4.03 4.78 7.59
C GLY A 9 5.24 4.14 6.87
N GLU A 10 6.31 3.92 7.63
CA GLU A 10 7.64 3.47 7.15
C GLU A 10 7.65 2.02 6.61
N GLY A 11 6.65 1.20 6.95
CA GLY A 11 6.53 -0.16 6.40
C GLY A 11 7.68 -1.10 6.78
N THR A 12 8.31 -0.91 7.95
CA THR A 12 9.53 -1.64 8.38
C THR A 12 9.39 -3.16 8.38
N ARG A 13 8.20 -3.68 8.71
CA ARG A 13 7.91 -5.14 8.75
C ARG A 13 7.90 -5.84 7.39
N LEU A 14 7.74 -5.09 6.30
CA LEU A 14 7.67 -5.64 4.94
C LEU A 14 8.99 -5.45 4.17
N ARG A 15 10.04 -4.98 4.83
CA ARG A 15 11.37 -4.90 4.24
C ARG A 15 11.82 -6.32 3.81
N PRO A 16 12.48 -6.47 2.64
CA PRO A 16 13.05 -5.41 1.79
C PRO A 16 12.05 -4.78 0.81
N LEU A 17 10.80 -5.25 0.74
CA LEU A 17 9.82 -4.81 -0.25
C LEU A 17 9.49 -3.33 -0.16
N THR A 18 9.68 -2.69 1.01
CA THR A 18 9.35 -1.29 1.28
C THR A 18 10.55 -0.32 1.22
N PHE A 19 11.76 -0.77 0.84
CA PHE A 19 12.92 0.14 0.79
C PHE A 19 12.83 1.21 -0.30
N GLY A 20 12.26 0.88 -1.46
CA GLY A 20 12.14 1.79 -2.60
C GLY A 20 10.70 2.03 -3.05
N ARG A 21 9.71 1.52 -2.32
CA ARG A 21 8.29 1.67 -2.65
C ARG A 21 7.44 1.69 -1.37
N PRO A 22 6.37 2.51 -1.33
CA PRO A 22 5.49 2.55 -0.16
C PRO A 22 4.62 1.28 -0.10
N LYS A 23 4.21 0.87 1.11
CA LYS A 23 3.35 -0.31 1.34
C LYS A 23 2.10 -0.36 0.43
N PRO A 24 1.32 0.74 0.24
CA PRO A 24 0.11 0.71 -0.57
C PRO A 24 0.32 0.35 -2.05
N CYS A 25 1.56 0.46 -2.54
CA CYS A 25 1.96 0.13 -3.91
C CYS A 25 2.50 -1.30 -4.07
N ILE A 26 2.58 -2.08 -2.99
CA ILE A 26 3.02 -3.48 -3.08
C ILE A 26 1.93 -4.29 -3.80
N PRO A 27 2.27 -5.08 -4.83
CA PRO A 27 1.29 -5.87 -5.56
C PRO A 27 0.79 -7.06 -4.73
N ILE A 28 -0.53 -7.22 -4.68
CA ILE A 28 -1.25 -8.39 -4.17
C ILE A 28 -2.08 -8.91 -5.34
N VAL A 29 -1.77 -10.13 -5.81
CA VAL A 29 -2.43 -10.77 -6.97
C VAL A 29 -2.45 -9.81 -8.18
N ASN A 30 -1.26 -9.32 -8.57
CA ASN A 30 -1.04 -8.42 -9.70
C ASN A 30 -1.74 -7.03 -9.62
N LYS A 31 -2.29 -6.65 -8.46
CA LYS A 31 -2.90 -5.33 -8.22
C LYS A 31 -2.25 -4.63 -7.03
N PRO A 32 -1.99 -3.32 -7.06
CA PRO A 32 -1.52 -2.58 -5.89
C PRO A 32 -2.42 -2.82 -4.67
N SER A 33 -1.85 -3.02 -3.49
CA SER A 33 -2.63 -3.36 -2.29
C SER A 33 -3.74 -2.35 -1.98
N ILE A 34 -3.53 -1.08 -2.30
CA ILE A 34 -4.54 -0.02 -2.10
C ILE A 34 -5.81 -0.21 -2.95
N GLN A 35 -5.72 -0.85 -4.12
CA GLN A 35 -6.90 -1.07 -4.96
C GLN A 35 -7.94 -1.94 -4.25
N HIS A 36 -7.49 -2.89 -3.42
CA HIS A 36 -8.38 -3.74 -2.62
C HIS A 36 -9.13 -2.98 -1.51
N LEU A 37 -8.73 -1.75 -1.17
CA LEU A 37 -9.43 -0.87 -0.22
C LEU A 37 -10.47 0.04 -0.88
N VAL A 38 -10.40 0.21 -2.20
CA VAL A 38 -11.26 1.13 -2.98
C VAL A 38 -12.27 0.37 -3.83
N SER A 39 -11.98 -0.88 -4.18
CA SER A 39 -12.83 -1.77 -4.99
C SER A 39 -14.07 -2.25 -4.27
#